data_AF-A0A1R1MHD5-F1
#
_entry.id   AF-A0A1R1MHD5-F1
#
_cell.length_a   1.000
_cell.length_b   1.000
_cell.length_c   1.000
_cell.angle_alpha   90.00
_cell.angle_beta   90.00
_cell.angle_gamma   90.00
#
_symmetry.space_group_name_H-M   'P 1'
#
loop_
_entity.id
_entity.type
_entity.pdbx_description
1 polymer ?
#
loop_
_entity_poly.entity_id
_entity_poly.type
_entity_poly.pdbx_seq_one_letter_code
_entity_poly.pdbx_strand_id
1 'polypeptide(L)'
;MSCQIPGCVGHYDLERIAAVAKKRFVEGFDTVTLLQQAKTDSEKEEVVLISMLKVEDEQIRQLELCCPHQENCKVLDCRKRLKELLAEELAG
;
A
#
# COMPACT_ATOMS: atom_id res chain seq x y z
N MET A 1 14.36 10.02 3.58
CA MET A 1 14.84 10.59 2.30
C MET A 1 14.16 9.82 1.19
N SER A 2 13.35 10.49 0.37
CA SER A 2 12.69 9.88 -0.78
C SER A 2 13.73 9.49 -1.83
N CYS A 3 13.71 8.23 -2.23
CA CYS A 3 14.52 7.69 -3.33
C CYS A 3 14.18 8.44 -4.62
N GLN A 4 15.18 8.98 -5.33
CA GLN A 4 14.97 9.78 -6.54
C GLN A 4 14.75 8.95 -7.82
N ILE A 5 14.73 7.62 -7.69
CA ILE A 5 14.49 6.72 -8.82
C ILE A 5 12.97 6.63 -9.03
N PRO A 6 12.43 7.00 -10.21
CA PRO A 6 11.02 6.79 -10.54
C PRO A 6 10.68 5.30 -10.43
N GLY A 7 9.56 4.95 -9.77
CA GLY A 7 9.19 3.55 -9.50
C GLY A 7 9.86 2.93 -8.26
N CYS A 8 10.84 3.61 -7.66
CA CYS A 8 11.46 3.16 -6.43
C CYS A 8 10.44 3.26 -5.28
N VAL A 9 9.99 2.10 -4.82
CA VAL A 9 9.17 1.96 -3.61
C VAL A 9 9.91 2.50 -2.38
N GLY A 10 11.20 2.82 -2.47
CA GLY A 10 12.09 3.08 -1.35
C GLY A 10 12.86 1.82 -0.98
N HIS A 11 13.61 1.86 0.12
CA HIS A 11 14.25 0.66 0.68
C HIS A 11 13.25 -0.13 1.54
N TYR A 12 12.11 -0.52 0.95
CA TYR A 12 11.21 -1.44 1.62
C TYR A 12 11.78 -2.85 1.57
N ASP A 13 11.81 -3.49 2.73
CA ASP A 13 12.14 -4.90 2.86
C ASP A 13 10.90 -5.73 2.54
N LEU A 14 10.78 -6.14 1.27
CA LEU A 14 9.60 -6.87 0.79
C LEU A 14 9.45 -8.24 1.45
N GLU A 15 10.55 -8.86 1.88
CA GLU A 15 10.50 -10.14 2.62
C GLU A 15 9.89 -9.93 4.00
N ARG A 16 10.31 -8.86 4.70
CA ARG A 16 9.71 -8.46 5.97
C ARG A 16 8.23 -8.12 5.82
N ILE A 17 7.87 -7.35 4.79
CA ILE A 17 6.48 -7.01 4.50
C ILE A 17 5.64 -8.27 4.23
N ALA A 18 6.16 -9.22 3.45
CA ALA A 18 5.48 -10.49 3.18
C ALA A 18 5.25 -11.30 4.46
N ALA A 19 6.23 -11.32 5.37
CA ALA A 19 6.09 -11.98 6.66
C ALA A 19 4.99 -11.35 7.54
N VAL A 20 4.91 -10.02 7.58
CA VAL A 20 3.84 -9.31 8.31
C VAL A 20 2.47 -9.53 7.63
N ALA A 21 2.44 -9.59 6.29
CA ALA A 21 1.21 -9.85 5.53
C ALA A 21 0.66 -11.26 5.81
N LYS A 22 1.54 -12.26 5.90
CA LYS A 22 1.17 -13.62 6.30
C LYS A 22 0.53 -13.65 7.69
N LYS A 23 1.11 -12.94 8.67
CA LYS A 23 0.52 -12.82 10.01
C LYS A 23 -0.89 -12.21 9.97
N ARG A 24 -1.09 -11.16 9.16
CA ARG A 24 -2.39 -10.48 9.01
C ARG A 24 -3.44 -11.36 8.33
N PHE A 25 -3.12 -11.95 7.19
CA PHE A 25 -4.10 -12.55 6.28
C PHE A 25 -4.21 -14.06 6.37
N VAL A 26 -3.17 -14.75 6.84
CA VAL A 26 -3.17 -16.21 7.00
C VAL A 26 -3.34 -16.60 8.47
N GLU A 27 -2.61 -15.93 9.38
CA GLU A 27 -2.64 -16.27 10.81
C GLU A 27 -3.73 -15.50 11.58
N GLY A 28 -4.37 -14.51 10.96
CA GLY A 28 -5.55 -13.83 11.50
C GLY A 28 -5.30 -12.73 12.52
N PHE A 29 -4.06 -12.27 12.69
CA PHE A 29 -3.74 -11.14 13.56
C PHE A 29 -4.42 -9.87 13.04
N ASP A 30 -5.04 -9.07 13.92
CA ASP A 30 -5.61 -7.78 13.54
C ASP A 30 -4.55 -6.68 13.45
N THR A 31 -4.89 -5.58 12.77
CA THR A 31 -3.97 -4.47 12.52
C THR A 31 -3.47 -3.79 13.80
N VAL A 32 -4.31 -3.69 14.84
CA VAL A 32 -3.93 -3.05 16.11
C VAL A 32 -2.94 -3.93 16.85
N THR A 33 -3.18 -5.24 16.89
CA THR A 33 -2.25 -6.21 17.49
C THR A 33 -0.88 -6.17 16.81
N LEU A 34 -0.83 -6.10 15.48
CA LEU A 34 0.43 -5.99 14.74
C LEU A 34 1.15 -4.66 14.99
N LEU A 35 0.42 -3.54 15.10
CA LEU A 35 1.00 -2.23 15.43
C LEU A 35 1.61 -2.18 16.84
N GLN A 36 1.01 -2.88 17.81
CA GLN A 36 1.56 -2.98 19.16
C GLN A 36 2.84 -3.81 19.23
N GLN A 37 3.03 -4.73 18.28
CA GLN A 37 4.24 -5.58 18.18
C GLN A 37 5.38 -4.90 17.39
N ALA A 38 5.07 -3.90 16.57
CA ALA A 38 6.04 -3.13 15.82
C ALA A 38 6.90 -2.27 16.77
N LYS A 39 8.22 -2.38 16.63
CA LYS A 39 9.20 -1.70 17.48
C LYS A 39 9.73 -0.43 16.85
N THR A 40 9.71 -0.36 15.53
CA THR A 40 10.23 0.76 14.74
C THR A 40 9.12 1.43 13.95
N ASP A 41 9.32 2.71 13.60
CA ASP A 41 8.34 3.43 12.79
C ASP A 41 8.20 2.84 11.39
N SER A 42 9.29 2.28 10.82
CA SER A 42 9.22 1.53 9.57
C SER A 42 8.33 0.29 9.67
N GLU A 43 8.42 -0.49 10.76
CA GLU A 43 7.53 -1.64 10.95
C GLU A 43 6.06 -1.21 11.10
N LYS A 44 5.80 -0.05 11.74
CA LYS A 44 4.44 0.50 11.82
C LYS A 44 3.91 0.90 10.44
N GLU A 45 4.74 1.55 9.62
CA GLU A 45 4.40 1.91 8.23
C GLU A 45 4.04 0.68 7.40
N GLU A 46 4.79 -0.41 7.54
CA GLU A 46 4.54 -1.68 6.86
C GLU A 46 3.22 -2.33 7.29
N VAL A 47 2.92 -2.32 8.59
CA VAL A 47 1.64 -2.82 9.12
C VAL A 47 0.45 -2.02 8.57
N VAL A 48 0.60 -0.69 8.48
CA VAL A 48 -0.42 0.18 7.85
C VAL A 48 -0.57 -0.15 6.37
N LEU A 49 0.53 -0.28 5.63
CA LEU A 49 0.52 -0.67 4.21
C LEU A 49 -0.25 -1.98 4.00
N ILE A 50 0.03 -3.00 4.81
CA ILE A 50 -0.63 -4.32 4.74
C ILE A 50 -2.11 -4.22 5.10
N SER A 51 -2.48 -3.36 6.05
CA SER A 51 -3.89 -3.17 6.42
C SER A 51 -4.74 -2.66 5.26
N MET A 52 -4.14 -1.89 4.35
CA MET A 52 -4.79 -1.37 3.15
C MET A 52 -4.99 -2.44 2.06
N LEU A 53 -4.23 -3.54 2.09
CA LEU A 53 -4.38 -4.65 1.12
C LEU A 53 -5.71 -5.40 1.28
N LYS A 54 -6.39 -5.25 2.42
CA LYS A 54 -7.74 -5.81 2.62
C LYS A 54 -8.79 -5.07 1.78
N VAL A 55 -8.52 -3.84 1.38
CA VAL A 55 -9.51 -3.01 0.69
C VAL A 55 -9.40 -3.26 -0.81
N GLU A 56 -10.41 -3.92 -1.36
CA GLU A 56 -10.46 -4.21 -2.78
C GLU A 56 -10.57 -2.92 -3.61
N ASP A 57 -10.08 -2.99 -4.85
CA ASP A 57 -10.17 -1.89 -5.81
C ASP A 57 -11.58 -1.31 -5.96
N GLU A 58 -12.58 -2.19 -5.98
CA GLU A 58 -13.99 -1.84 -6.15
C GLU A 58 -14.59 -1.18 -4.90
N GLN A 59 -14.12 -1.59 -3.71
CA GLN A 59 -14.53 -0.97 -2.44
C GLN A 59 -13.98 0.46 -2.34
N ILE A 60 -12.75 0.69 -2.82
CA ILE A 60 -12.17 2.04 -2.91
C ILE A 60 -12.93 2.93 -3.90
N ARG A 61 -13.45 2.37 -5.00
CA ARG A 61 -14.29 3.11 -5.96
C ARG A 61 -15.56 3.66 -5.31
N GLN A 62 -16.14 2.92 -4.38
CA GLN A 62 -17.38 3.30 -3.68
C GLN A 62 -17.15 4.26 -2.51
N LEU A 63 -15.92 4.38 -2.01
CA LEU A 63 -15.61 5.19 -0.83
C LEU A 63 -15.59 6.71 -1.08
N GLU A 64 -15.91 7.18 -2.30
CA GLU A 64 -15.87 8.60 -2.72
C GLU A 64 -14.66 9.33 -2.11
N LEU A 65 -13.49 8.70 -2.14
CA LEU A 65 -12.32 9.21 -1.43
C LEU A 65 -11.97 10.58 -1.99
N CYS A 66 -12.15 11.62 -1.17
CA CYS A 66 -11.82 12.98 -1.54
C CYS A 66 -10.32 13.08 -1.77
N CYS A 67 -9.89 13.19 -3.04
CA CYS A 67 -8.54 13.61 -3.34
C CYS A 67 -8.42 15.10 -2.94
N PRO A 68 -7.35 15.53 -2.25
CA PRO A 68 -7.08 16.96 -2.02
C PRO A 68 -7.02 17.76 -3.33
N HIS A 69 -6.81 17.09 -4.46
CA HIS A 69 -6.82 17.64 -5.80
C HIS A 69 -8.03 17.16 -6.62
N GLN A 70 -9.17 16.85 -5.98
CA GLN A 70 -10.36 16.31 -6.65
C GLN A 70 -10.87 17.13 -7.85
N GLU A 71 -10.57 18.43 -7.89
CA GLU A 71 -10.87 19.31 -9.02
C GLU A 71 -10.05 18.94 -10.28
N ASN A 72 -8.90 18.29 -10.11
CA ASN A 72 -7.93 17.97 -11.17
C ASN A 72 -7.50 16.48 -11.22
N CYS A 73 -7.89 15.65 -10.24
CA CYS A 73 -7.61 14.19 -10.20
C CYS A 73 -8.87 13.45 -9.78
N LYS A 74 -9.40 12.60 -10.66
CA LYS A 74 -10.30 11.51 -10.27
C LYS A 74 -9.43 10.41 -9.68
N VAL A 75 -9.65 10.05 -8.42
CA VAL A 75 -8.87 9.02 -7.70
C VAL A 75 -8.69 7.73 -8.51
N LEU A 76 -9.71 7.37 -9.30
CA LEU A 76 -9.69 6.20 -10.16
C LEU A 76 -8.78 6.32 -11.36
N ASP A 77 -8.64 7.51 -11.94
CA ASP A 77 -7.72 7.76 -13.06
C ASP A 77 -6.27 7.77 -12.56
N CYS A 78 -6.04 8.37 -11.39
CA CYS A 78 -4.74 8.36 -10.72
C CYS A 78 -4.32 6.91 -10.37
N ARG A 79 -5.25 6.08 -9.86
CA ARG A 79 -4.99 4.66 -9.60
C ARG A 79 -4.80 3.82 -10.87
N LYS A 80 -5.61 4.05 -11.91
CA LYS A 80 -5.52 3.33 -13.19
C LYS A 80 -4.15 3.58 -13.84
N ARG A 81 -3.72 4.84 -13.88
CA ARG A 81 -2.41 5.21 -14.42
C ARG A 81 -1.26 4.60 -13.63
N LEU A 82 -1.41 4.49 -12.30
CA LEU A 82 -0.44 3.78 -11.46
C LEU A 82 -0.35 2.29 -11.80
N LYS A 83 -1.49 1.64 -12.04
CA LYS A 83 -1.53 0.23 -12.46
C LYS A 83 -0.93 -0.01 -13.84
N GLU A 84 -1.19 0.88 -14.79
CA GLU A 84 -0.63 0.81 -16.14
C GLU A 84 0.90 0.94 -16.10
N LEU A 85 1.43 1.90 -15.34
CA LEU A 85 2.86 2.05 -15.11
C LEU A 85 3.49 0.79 -14.48
N LEU A 86 2.82 0.20 -13.49
CA LEU A 86 3.28 -1.04 -12.86
C LEU A 86 3.23 -2.24 -13.83
N ALA A 87 2.24 -2.31 -14.71
CA ALA A 87 2.14 -3.38 -15.70
C ALA A 87 3.20 -3.27 -16.79
N GLU A 88 3.56 -2.05 -17.20
CA GLU A 88 4.65 -1.79 -18.14
C GLU A 88 6.01 -2.15 -17.54
N GLU A 89 6.26 -1.85 -16.26
CA GLU A 89 7.51 -2.23 -15.58
C GLU A 89 7.63 -3.74 -15.32
N LEU A 90 6.52 -4.45 -15.15
CA LEU A 90 6.50 -5.91 -14.93
C LEU A 90 6.56 -6.73 -16.23
N ALA A 91 6.38 -6.09 -17.39
CA ALA A 91 6.40 -6.74 -18.71
C ALA A 91 7.76 -6.63 -19.43
N GLY A 92 8.73 -5.93 -18.84
CA GLY A 92 10.14 -5.88 -19.27
C GLY A 92 11.04 -6.78 -18.43
#